data_AF-A0A7W9C5E0-F1
#
_entry.id   AF-A0A7W9C5E0-F1
#
_cell.length_a   1.000
_cell.length_b   1.000
_cell.length_c   1.000
_cell.angle_alpha   90.00
_cell.angle_beta   90.00
_cell.angle_gamma   90.00
#
_symmetry.space_group_name_H-M   'P 1'
#
loop_
_entity.id
_entity.type
_entity.pdbx_description
1 polymer ?
#
loop_
_entity_poly.entity_id
_entity_poly.type
_entity_poly.pdbx_seq_one_letter_code
_entity_poly.pdbx_strand_id
1 'polypeptide(L)'
;MTQPYRIRESRIWAQARADYLSGLTAEAVCRRHDLGLSAFRRRARKYGWRRSDQVEPPPGEIDLSLYEDIDLDELARTARLRFIEAVEGGRASDARRWRALADDLTREARAFDADFFRGMSHEEVAASLEGMRREIDEEDEALLGPPPED
;
A
#
# COMPACT_ATOMS: atom_id res chain seq x y z
N MET A 1 39.77 13.76 3.16
CA MET A 1 40.32 12.62 3.93
C MET A 1 39.92 11.33 3.23
N THR A 2 40.86 10.71 2.50
CA THR A 2 40.58 9.50 1.71
C THR A 2 40.60 8.29 2.63
N GLN A 3 39.44 7.70 2.88
CA GLN A 3 39.32 6.44 3.64
C GLN A 3 40.29 5.41 3.05
N PRO A 4 41.15 4.75 3.86
CA PRO A 4 42.09 3.76 3.37
C PRO A 4 41.32 2.62 2.69
N TYR A 5 41.78 2.20 1.50
CA TYR A 5 41.19 1.12 0.70
C TYR A 5 41.22 -0.20 1.50
N ARG A 6 40.15 -0.46 2.26
CA ARG A 6 40.03 -1.67 3.09
C ARG A 6 39.55 -2.82 2.21
N ILE A 7 40.49 -3.66 1.78
CA ILE A 7 40.15 -4.95 1.15
C ILE A 7 39.40 -5.78 2.19
N ARG A 8 38.10 -6.02 1.95
CA ARG A 8 37.27 -6.84 2.84
C ARG A 8 37.66 -8.31 2.74
N GLU A 9 37.56 -9.01 3.87
CA GLU A 9 37.86 -10.43 3.99
C GLU A 9 37.03 -11.29 3.03
N SER A 10 37.58 -12.42 2.61
CA SER A 10 36.92 -13.37 1.69
C SER A 10 35.57 -13.86 2.21
N ARG A 11 35.42 -14.00 3.53
CA ARG A 11 34.17 -14.39 4.20
C ARG A 11 33.02 -13.41 3.94
N ILE A 12 33.29 -12.10 3.99
CA ILE A 12 32.28 -11.07 3.71
C ILE A 12 31.81 -11.14 2.25
N TRP A 13 32.72 -11.42 1.32
CA TRP A 13 32.37 -11.61 -0.09
C TRP A 13 31.56 -12.89 -0.34
N ALA A 14 31.81 -13.95 0.43
CA ALA A 14 31.02 -15.18 0.35
C ALA A 14 29.58 -14.94 0.86
N GLN A 15 29.43 -14.22 1.98
CA GLN A 15 28.11 -13.87 2.53
C GLN A 15 27.35 -12.93 1.59
N ALA A 16 28.03 -11.91 1.04
CA ALA A 16 27.43 -11.00 0.07
C ALA A 16 26.97 -11.72 -1.21
N ARG A 17 27.69 -12.75 -1.66
CA ARG A 17 27.25 -13.60 -2.77
C ARG A 17 25.99 -14.40 -2.39
N ALA A 18 25.97 -15.04 -1.23
CA ALA A 18 24.83 -15.83 -0.77
C ALA A 18 23.56 -14.96 -0.69
N ASP A 19 23.66 -13.80 -0.05
CA ASP A 19 22.58 -12.82 0.08
C ASP A 19 22.11 -12.29 -1.28
N TYR A 20 23.03 -12.04 -2.21
CA TYR A 20 22.67 -11.62 -3.56
C TYR A 20 21.94 -12.72 -4.33
N LEU A 21 22.38 -13.97 -4.24
CA LEU A 21 21.74 -15.10 -4.91
C LEU A 21 20.44 -15.55 -4.23
N SER A 22 20.19 -15.15 -2.98
CA SER A 22 18.91 -15.37 -2.29
C SER A 22 17.83 -14.33 -2.64
N GLY A 23 18.11 -13.41 -3.58
CA GLY A 23 17.12 -12.45 -4.08
C GLY A 23 17.29 -11.01 -3.61
N LEU A 24 18.25 -10.70 -2.73
CA LEU A 24 18.50 -9.30 -2.35
C LEU A 24 19.07 -8.48 -3.52
N THR A 25 18.75 -7.18 -3.55
CA THR A 25 19.33 -6.25 -4.52
C THR A 25 20.81 -5.99 -4.22
N ALA A 26 21.59 -5.62 -5.25
CA ALA A 26 23.01 -5.32 -5.07
C ALA A 26 23.23 -4.16 -4.08
N GLU A 27 22.34 -3.18 -4.08
CA GLU A 27 22.32 -2.04 -3.17
C GLU A 27 22.04 -2.47 -1.72
N ALA A 28 21.08 -3.38 -1.50
CA ALA A 28 20.79 -3.92 -0.18
C ALA A 28 21.97 -4.75 0.37
N VAL A 29 22.55 -5.61 -0.47
CA VAL A 29 23.75 -6.41 -0.12
C VAL A 29 24.93 -5.50 0.22
N CYS A 30 25.16 -4.44 -0.55
CA CYS A 30 26.25 -3.51 -0.31
C CYS A 30 26.09 -2.73 1.00
N ARG A 31 24.86 -2.27 1.33
CA ARG A 31 24.58 -1.64 2.62
C ARG A 31 24.79 -2.60 3.79
N ARG A 32 24.32 -3.85 3.66
CA ARG A 32 24.40 -4.87 4.72
C ARG A 32 25.84 -5.27 5.06
N HIS A 33 26.70 -5.35 4.05
CA HIS A 33 28.08 -5.85 4.19
C HIS A 33 29.16 -4.76 4.12
N ASP A 34 28.76 -3.49 4.12
CA ASP A 34 29.64 -2.32 4.01
C ASP A 34 30.62 -2.44 2.81
N LEU A 35 30.03 -2.73 1.64
CA LEU A 35 30.72 -2.93 0.36
C LEU A 35 30.45 -1.77 -0.60
N GLY A 36 31.47 -1.42 -1.39
CA GLY A 36 31.29 -0.49 -2.50
C GLY A 36 30.57 -1.15 -3.68
N LEU A 37 29.49 -0.53 -4.16
CA LEU A 37 28.66 -1.03 -5.27
C LEU A 37 29.47 -1.32 -6.55
N SER A 38 30.40 -0.45 -6.90
CA SER A 38 31.28 -0.63 -8.08
C SER A 38 32.21 -1.84 -7.94
N ALA A 39 32.74 -2.09 -6.73
CA ALA A 39 33.58 -3.25 -6.45
C ALA A 39 32.75 -4.55 -6.47
N PHE A 40 31.54 -4.50 -5.91
CA PHE A 40 30.58 -5.61 -5.95
C PHE A 40 30.21 -5.98 -7.40
N ARG A 41 29.80 -5.02 -8.23
CA ARG A 41 29.45 -5.25 -9.64
C ARG A 41 30.62 -5.82 -10.46
N ARG A 42 31.85 -5.33 -10.23
CA ARG A 42 33.06 -5.88 -10.86
C ARG A 42 33.28 -7.34 -10.49
N ARG A 43 33.07 -7.68 -9.21
CA ARG A 43 33.23 -9.03 -8.69
C ARG A 43 32.13 -9.97 -9.19
N ALA A 44 30.88 -9.54 -9.18
CA ALA A 44 29.74 -10.26 -9.73
C ALA A 44 29.96 -10.63 -11.20
N ARG A 45 30.44 -9.70 -12.04
CA ARG A 45 30.80 -10.00 -13.43
C ARG A 45 31.95 -11.01 -13.54
N LYS A 46 33.03 -10.83 -12.77
CA LYS A 46 34.21 -11.71 -12.80
C LYS A 46 33.88 -13.16 -12.41
N TYR A 47 32.99 -13.35 -11.45
CA TYR A 47 32.64 -14.67 -10.90
C TYR A 47 31.24 -15.15 -11.33
N GLY A 48 30.63 -14.48 -12.30
CA GLY A 48 29.38 -14.91 -12.93
C GLY A 48 28.16 -14.91 -12.02
N TRP A 49 28.04 -13.98 -11.06
CA TRP A 49 26.82 -13.87 -10.25
C TRP A 49 25.75 -13.15 -11.07
N ARG A 50 24.84 -13.90 -11.68
CA ARG A 50 23.80 -13.32 -12.54
C ARG A 50 22.52 -13.10 -11.74
N ARG A 51 21.72 -12.12 -12.19
CA ARG A 51 20.40 -11.89 -11.61
C ARG A 51 19.44 -13.05 -11.90
N SER A 52 19.66 -13.80 -12.98
CA SER A 52 18.95 -15.06 -13.28
C SER A 52 19.23 -16.19 -12.30
N ASP A 53 20.37 -16.13 -11.60
CA ASP A 53 20.75 -17.13 -10.61
C ASP A 53 20.17 -16.81 -9.23
N GLN A 54 19.42 -15.70 -9.12
CA GLN A 54 18.68 -15.38 -7.92
C GLN A 54 17.48 -16.30 -7.82
N VAL A 55 17.25 -16.82 -6.61
CA VAL A 55 15.97 -17.45 -6.30
C VAL A 55 14.91 -16.35 -6.43
N GLU A 56 14.01 -16.50 -7.39
CA GLU A 56 12.85 -15.63 -7.51
C GLU A 56 12.06 -15.77 -6.21
N PRO A 57 11.88 -14.69 -5.43
CA PRO A 57 11.01 -14.78 -4.28
C PRO A 57 9.63 -15.21 -4.79
N PRO A 58 8.95 -16.16 -4.12
CA PRO A 58 7.60 -16.50 -4.50
C PRO A 58 6.78 -15.20 -4.56
N PRO A 59 5.84 -15.04 -5.51
CA PRO A 59 4.98 -13.88 -5.52
C PRO A 59 4.40 -13.74 -4.12
N GLY A 60 4.74 -12.65 -3.44
CA GLY A 60 4.23 -12.41 -2.10
C GLY A 60 2.71 -12.40 -2.19
N GLU A 61 2.05 -13.09 -1.27
CA GLU A 61 0.62 -12.91 -1.10
C GLU A 61 0.39 -11.41 -0.85
N ILE A 62 -0.53 -10.82 -1.63
CA ILE A 62 -0.95 -9.45 -1.37
C ILE A 62 -1.67 -9.50 -0.04
N ASP A 63 -1.13 -8.81 0.96
CA ASP A 63 -1.77 -8.67 2.25
C ASP A 63 -3.01 -7.78 2.07
N LEU A 64 -4.16 -8.42 1.89
CA LEU A 64 -5.44 -7.72 1.69
C LEU A 64 -5.95 -7.07 2.98
N SER A 65 -5.38 -7.40 4.15
CA SER A 65 -5.74 -6.77 5.42
C SER A 65 -5.46 -5.26 5.43
N LEU A 66 -4.52 -4.81 4.59
CA LEU A 66 -4.23 -3.40 4.36
C LEU A 66 -5.42 -2.58 3.83
N TYR A 67 -6.49 -3.25 3.41
CA TYR A 67 -7.68 -2.64 2.84
C TYR A 67 -8.96 -2.95 3.64
N GLU A 68 -8.83 -3.56 4.83
CA GLU A 68 -9.99 -3.90 5.68
C GLU A 68 -10.78 -2.66 6.10
N ASP A 69 -10.11 -1.53 6.30
CA ASP A 69 -10.73 -0.28 6.76
C ASP A 69 -11.28 0.59 5.62
N ILE A 70 -11.29 0.10 4.37
CA ILE A 70 -11.79 0.90 3.25
C ILE A 70 -13.32 0.91 3.23
N ASP A 71 -13.89 2.09 3.42
CA ASP A 71 -15.33 2.33 3.32
C ASP A 71 -15.81 2.34 1.85
N LEU A 72 -16.77 1.46 1.52
CA LEU A 72 -17.41 1.38 0.21
C LEU A 72 -18.13 2.68 -0.17
N ASP A 73 -18.67 3.43 0.79
CA ASP A 73 -19.30 4.72 0.54
C ASP A 73 -18.27 5.78 0.15
N GLU A 74 -17.08 5.74 0.74
CA GLU A 74 -15.98 6.62 0.35
C GLU A 74 -15.46 6.31 -1.06
N LEU A 75 -15.35 5.02 -1.41
CA LEU A 75 -15.03 4.59 -2.77
C LEU A 75 -16.09 5.05 -3.77
N ALA A 76 -17.37 4.91 -3.42
CA ALA A 76 -18.48 5.38 -4.26
C ALA A 76 -18.44 6.91 -4.46
N ARG A 77 -18.15 7.67 -3.40
CA ARG A 77 -17.95 9.12 -3.46
C ARG A 77 -16.81 9.49 -4.40
N THR A 78 -15.67 8.80 -4.28
CA THR A 78 -14.50 9.02 -5.14
C THR A 78 -14.81 8.74 -6.61
N ALA A 79 -15.50 7.63 -6.90
CA ALA A 79 -15.95 7.30 -8.25
C ALA A 79 -16.87 8.38 -8.85
N ARG A 80 -17.76 8.98 -8.04
CA ARG A 80 -18.62 10.11 -8.47
C ARG A 80 -17.82 11.37 -8.81
N LEU A 81 -16.78 11.69 -8.03
CA LEU A 81 -15.90 12.84 -8.33
C LEU A 81 -15.16 12.64 -9.65
N ARG A 82 -14.66 11.43 -9.92
CA ARG A 82 -14.01 11.08 -11.20
C ARG A 82 -14.98 11.11 -12.38
N PHE A 83 -16.22 10.72 -12.16
CA PHE A 83 -17.28 10.90 -13.16
C PHE A 83 -17.46 12.38 -13.52
N ILE A 84 -17.61 13.27 -12.53
CA ILE A 84 -17.76 14.71 -12.75
C ILE A 84 -16.56 15.27 -13.51
N GLU A 85 -15.35 14.95 -13.05
CA GLU A 85 -14.10 15.36 -13.71
C GLU A 85 -14.02 14.90 -15.17
N ALA A 86 -14.45 13.67 -15.46
CA ALA A 86 -14.47 13.12 -16.82
C ALA A 86 -15.53 13.79 -17.72
N VAL A 87 -16.67 14.19 -17.15
CA VAL A 87 -17.71 14.95 -17.87
C VAL A 87 -17.17 16.32 -18.26
N GLU A 88 -16.61 17.06 -17.31
CA GLU A 88 -16.01 18.39 -17.56
C GLU A 88 -14.86 18.32 -18.59
N GLY A 89 -14.08 17.23 -18.56
CA GLY A 89 -13.01 16.98 -19.52
C GLY A 89 -13.45 16.42 -20.89
N GLY A 90 -14.75 16.24 -21.14
CA GLY A 90 -15.27 15.69 -22.40
C GLY A 90 -14.94 14.20 -22.65
N ARG A 91 -14.51 13.47 -21.62
CA ARG A 91 -14.09 12.06 -21.71
C ARG A 91 -15.27 11.12 -21.49
N ALA A 92 -16.16 11.05 -22.49
CA ALA A 92 -17.45 10.35 -22.37
C ALA A 92 -17.35 8.87 -21.95
N SER A 93 -16.34 8.14 -22.44
CA SER A 93 -16.13 6.72 -22.08
C SER A 93 -15.70 6.55 -20.62
N ASP A 94 -14.86 7.45 -20.11
CA ASP A 94 -14.43 7.43 -18.70
C ASP A 94 -15.59 7.79 -17.79
N ALA A 95 -16.37 8.82 -18.15
CA ALA A 95 -17.56 9.21 -17.40
C ALA A 95 -18.54 8.04 -17.23
N ARG A 96 -18.81 7.28 -18.30
CA ARG A 96 -19.67 6.09 -18.22
C ARG A 96 -19.13 5.02 -17.29
N ARG A 97 -17.82 4.75 -17.35
CA ARG A 97 -17.16 3.76 -16.48
C ARG A 97 -17.24 4.16 -15.01
N TRP A 98 -16.88 5.40 -14.70
CA TRP A 98 -16.91 5.92 -13.34
C TRP A 98 -18.32 5.99 -12.76
N ARG A 99 -19.31 6.34 -13.59
CA ARG A 99 -20.72 6.29 -13.18
C ARG A 99 -21.18 4.88 -12.85
N ALA A 100 -20.90 3.91 -13.72
CA ALA A 100 -21.27 2.52 -13.48
C ALA A 100 -20.65 1.99 -12.18
N LEU A 101 -19.35 2.25 -11.97
CA LEU A 101 -18.66 1.87 -10.74
C LEU A 101 -19.27 2.52 -9.50
N ALA A 102 -19.58 3.82 -9.56
CA ALA A 102 -20.22 4.51 -8.45
C ALA A 102 -21.60 3.92 -8.11
N ASP A 103 -22.41 3.59 -9.12
CA ASP A 103 -23.73 2.99 -8.94
C ASP A 103 -23.63 1.56 -8.37
N ASP A 104 -22.63 0.79 -8.78
CA ASP A 104 -22.37 -0.56 -8.27
C ASP A 104 -21.92 -0.52 -6.80
N LEU A 105 -20.95 0.34 -6.46
CA LEU A 105 -20.47 0.52 -5.09
C LEU A 105 -21.58 1.03 -4.16
N THR A 106 -22.39 2.00 -4.59
CA THR A 106 -23.54 2.48 -3.81
C THR A 106 -24.56 1.36 -3.56
N ARG A 107 -24.76 0.46 -4.53
CA ARG A 107 -25.68 -0.67 -4.36
C ARG A 107 -25.14 -1.69 -3.35
N GLU A 108 -23.84 -1.97 -3.39
CA GLU A 108 -23.18 -2.88 -2.45
C GLU A 108 -23.16 -2.33 -1.02
N ALA A 109 -22.80 -1.05 -0.83
CA ALA A 109 -22.87 -0.39 0.47
C ALA A 109 -24.27 -0.47 1.08
N ARG A 110 -25.31 -0.14 0.30
CA ARG A 110 -26.70 -0.26 0.75
C ARG A 110 -27.15 -1.68 1.06
N ALA A 111 -26.64 -2.68 0.33
CA ALA A 111 -26.96 -4.08 0.59
C ALA A 111 -26.32 -4.55 1.89
N PHE A 112 -25.07 -4.14 2.14
CA PHE A 112 -24.39 -4.38 3.40
C PHE A 112 -25.14 -3.73 4.58
N ASP A 113 -25.51 -2.46 4.45
CA ASP A 113 -26.32 -1.77 5.45
C ASP A 113 -27.67 -2.45 5.69
N ALA A 114 -28.39 -2.82 4.61
CA ALA A 114 -29.71 -3.45 4.73
C ALA A 114 -29.65 -4.83 5.40
N ASP A 115 -28.57 -5.59 5.19
CA ASP A 115 -28.32 -6.85 5.89
C ASP A 115 -27.91 -6.62 7.34
N PHE A 116 -27.08 -5.61 7.61
CA PHE A 116 -26.64 -5.24 8.96
C PHE A 116 -27.80 -4.74 9.84
N PHE A 117 -28.68 -3.90 9.28
CA PHE A 117 -29.83 -3.31 9.97
C PHE A 117 -31.14 -4.08 9.78
N ARG A 118 -31.06 -5.34 9.36
CA ARG A 118 -32.25 -6.14 9.05
C ARG A 118 -33.21 -6.20 10.25
N GLY A 119 -34.46 -5.78 10.02
CA GLY A 119 -35.53 -5.79 11.04
C GLY A 119 -35.63 -4.53 11.88
N MET A 120 -34.75 -3.54 11.67
CA MET A 120 -34.86 -2.21 12.26
C MET A 120 -35.71 -1.29 11.38
N SER A 121 -36.47 -0.40 12.02
CA SER A 121 -37.17 0.68 11.34
C SER A 121 -36.19 1.76 10.87
N HIS A 122 -36.61 2.57 9.89
CA HIS A 122 -35.78 3.65 9.35
C HIS A 122 -35.30 4.66 10.42
N GLU A 123 -36.12 4.93 11.44
CA GLU A 123 -35.73 5.80 12.57
C GLU A 123 -34.67 5.15 13.45
N GLU A 124 -34.75 3.85 13.70
CA GLU A 124 -33.76 3.09 14.47
C GLU A 124 -32.42 2.99 13.74
N VAL A 125 -32.44 2.82 12.40
CA VAL A 125 -31.23 2.84 11.58
C VAL A 125 -30.56 4.21 11.61
N ALA A 126 -31.33 5.29 11.43
CA ALA A 126 -30.80 6.65 11.48
C ALA A 126 -30.18 6.98 12.85
N ALA A 127 -30.85 6.59 13.94
CA ALA A 127 -30.32 6.77 15.29
C ALA A 127 -29.04 5.95 15.54
N SER A 128 -28.97 4.72 15.01
CA SER A 128 -27.78 3.88 15.15
C SER A 128 -26.59 4.40 14.34
N LEU A 129 -26.81 4.91 13.12
CA LEU A 129 -25.79 5.56 12.31
C LEU A 129 -25.29 6.85 12.96
N GLU A 130 -26.17 7.64 13.55
CA GLU A 130 -25.80 8.86 14.26
C GLU A 130 -25.01 8.56 15.54
N GLY A 131 -25.32 7.45 16.23
CA GLY A 131 -24.54 6.94 17.36
C GLY A 131 -23.12 6.53 16.94
N MET A 132 -23.00 5.69 15.91
CA MET A 132 -21.69 5.26 15.40
C MET A 132 -20.84 6.43 14.89
N ARG A 133 -21.47 7.42 14.23
CA ARG A 133 -20.79 8.64 13.79
C ARG A 133 -20.18 9.42 14.97
N ARG A 134 -20.92 9.57 16.07
CA ARG A 134 -20.43 10.27 17.27
C ARG A 134 -19.32 9.51 17.97
N GLU A 135 -19.42 8.18 18.04
CA GLU A 135 -18.34 7.34 18.59
C GLU A 135 -17.04 7.50 17.78
N ILE A 136 -17.12 7.48 16.45
CA ILE A 136 -15.96 7.72 15.58
C ILE A 136 -15.38 9.13 15.80
N ASP A 137 -16.22 10.15 15.84
CA ASP A 137 -15.77 11.54 16.05
C ASP A 137 -15.10 11.71 17.44
N GLU A 138 -15.60 11.04 18.49
CA GLU A 138 -15.02 11.02 19.83
C GLU A 138 -13.69 10.25 19.89
N GLU A 139 -13.59 9.11 19.18
CA GLU A 139 -12.36 8.33 19.05
C GLU A 139 -11.27 9.13 18.30
N ASP A 140 -11.63 9.79 17.20
CA ASP A 140 -10.73 10.65 16.43
C ASP A 140 -10.24 11.85 17.26
N GLU A 141 -11.12 12.50 18.04
CA GLU A 141 -10.76 13.60 18.94
C GLU A 141 -9.81 13.13 20.06
N ALA A 142 -10.03 11.93 20.61
CA ALA A 142 -9.16 11.33 21.60
C ALA A 142 -7.78 10.92 21.03
N LEU A 143 -7.72 10.48 19.77
CA LEU A 143 -6.49 10.11 19.07
C LEU A 143 -5.63 11.32 18.67
N LEU A 144 -6.25 12.45 18.31
CA LEU A 144 -5.56 13.64 17.85
C LEU A 144 -5.05 14.55 18.99
N GLY A 145 -5.57 14.37 20.22
CA GLY A 145 -5.22 15.18 21.38
C GLY A 145 -5.68 16.64 21.26
N PRO A 146 -5.74 17.42 22.36
CA PRO A 146 -6.15 18.82 22.28
C PRO A 146 -5.19 19.60 21.37
N PRO A 147 -5.69 20.55 20.55
CA PRO A 147 -4.84 21.37 19.70
C PRO A 147 -3.77 22.07 20.55
N PRO A 148 -2.53 22.23 20.05
CA PRO A 148 -1.48 22.89 20.80
C PRO A 148 -1.92 24.31 21.20
N GLU A 149 -1.79 24.65 22.48
CA GLU A 149 -2.02 26.01 22.98
C GLU A 149 -0.99 26.96 22.34
N ASP A 150 -1.47 28.01 21.67
CA ASP A 150 -0.67 29.12 21.12
C ASP A 150 -0.01 29.97 22.23
#